data_AF-A0A182HB47-F1
#
_entry.id   AF-A0A182HB47-F1
#
_cell.length_a   1.000
_cell.length_b   1.000
_cell.length_c   1.000
_cell.angle_alpha   90.00
_cell.angle_beta   90.00
_cell.angle_gamma   90.00
#
_symmetry.space_group_name_H-M   'P 1'
#
loop_
_entity.id
_entity.type
_entity.pdbx_description
1 polymer ?
#
loop_
_entity_poly.entity_id
_entity_poly.type
_entity_poly.pdbx_seq_one_letter_code
_entity_poly.pdbx_strand_id
1 'polypeptide(L)'
;MFFRGGLSIRRNLYSKLVLLLILGLFVLFYFKNLNGSDGGNANSIPIANGLVGSLNRGNLLIVGGTDGQDKIYEQLVLADLRKQEKGLGDSGKGVDLKGEAKEIGEKQLATIALNEELSEHLSYNRTPPDERHPACKRKTYDLNNLPSTSVIIIFYNEPYSVLVRTVHSVLNTADGRLLKEIILVDDGSTNEELKGKLDYYVRTRLPSKVKVLRQRNSPIKGRPSWVAVRRYPIIRVRLSYESSEEGQVPATLGGKSN
;
A
#
# COMPACT_ATOMS: atom_id res chain seq x y z
N MET A 1 57.57 -12.88 20.81
CA MET A 1 58.77 -12.58 19.99
C MET A 1 58.29 -12.21 18.60
N PHE A 2 58.70 -11.05 18.10
CA PHE A 2 58.10 -10.29 17.00
C PHE A 2 58.25 -10.95 15.61
N PHE A 3 57.19 -10.92 14.81
CA PHE A 3 57.23 -11.04 13.34
C PHE A 3 57.07 -9.63 12.71
N ARG A 4 58.11 -9.16 12.00
CA ARG A 4 58.08 -8.08 10.99
C ARG A 4 59.13 -8.52 9.95
N GLY A 5 58.87 -8.68 8.65
CA GLY A 5 57.97 -7.93 7.78
C GLY A 5 58.85 -7.08 6.86
N GLY A 6 58.99 -7.49 5.59
CA GLY A 6 59.78 -6.77 4.60
C GLY A 6 59.85 -7.49 3.25
N LEU A 7 58.72 -7.65 2.55
CA LEU A 7 58.72 -8.11 1.16
C LEU A 7 59.22 -6.98 0.24
N SER A 8 60.33 -7.24 -0.43
CA SER A 8 60.97 -6.39 -1.43
C SER A 8 60.09 -6.21 -2.67
N ILE A 9 59.64 -4.97 -2.91
CA ILE A 9 58.88 -4.54 -4.09
C ILE A 9 59.84 -4.34 -5.27
N ARG A 10 60.11 -5.41 -6.01
CA ARG A 10 60.52 -5.31 -7.42
C ARG A 10 59.28 -5.52 -8.29
N ARG A 11 58.48 -4.46 -8.46
CA ARG A 11 57.29 -4.46 -9.32
C ARG A 11 57.71 -4.19 -10.76
N ASN A 12 57.63 -5.23 -11.59
CA ASN A 12 57.87 -5.19 -13.03
C ASN A 12 57.14 -4.00 -13.68
N LEU A 13 57.83 -3.29 -14.57
CA LEU A 13 57.29 -2.18 -15.36
C LEU A 13 55.96 -2.57 -16.05
N TYR A 14 55.87 -3.83 -16.50
CA TYR A 14 54.65 -4.44 -17.02
C TYR A 14 53.46 -4.38 -16.04
N SER A 15 53.66 -4.65 -14.75
CA SER A 15 52.57 -4.59 -13.76
C SER A 15 52.05 -3.16 -13.57
N LYS A 16 52.93 -2.15 -13.64
CA LYS A 16 52.52 -0.74 -13.59
C LYS A 16 51.78 -0.34 -14.87
N LEU A 17 52.25 -0.78 -16.03
CA LEU A 17 51.59 -0.53 -17.31
C LEU A 17 50.20 -1.16 -17.39
N VAL A 18 50.04 -2.41 -16.92
CA VAL A 18 48.73 -3.09 -16.85
C VAL A 18 47.80 -2.36 -15.88
N LEU A 19 48.28 -1.91 -14.72
CA LEU A 19 47.47 -1.16 -13.77
C LEU A 19 47.01 0.19 -14.34
N LEU A 20 47.89 0.91 -15.05
CA LEU A 20 47.55 2.17 -15.71
C LEU A 20 46.56 1.98 -16.85
N LEU A 21 46.65 0.87 -17.59
CA LEU A 21 45.73 0.52 -18.66
C LEU A 21 44.33 0.20 -18.10
N ILE A 22 44.26 -0.58 -17.02
CA ILE A 22 42.99 -0.87 -16.31
C ILE A 22 42.37 0.40 -15.75
N LEU A 23 43.17 1.27 -15.09
CA LEU A 23 42.68 2.55 -14.56
C LEU A 23 42.19 3.47 -15.68
N GLY A 24 42.90 3.52 -16.81
CA GLY A 24 42.52 4.29 -17.99
C GLY A 24 41.20 3.79 -18.62
N LEU A 25 41.00 2.48 -18.74
CA LEU A 25 39.73 1.90 -19.18
C LEU A 25 38.60 2.19 -18.21
N PHE A 26 38.86 2.15 -16.90
CA PHE A 26 37.88 2.49 -15.87
C PHE A 26 37.47 3.97 -15.95
N VAL A 27 38.44 4.86 -16.13
CA VAL A 27 38.21 6.30 -16.30
C VAL A 27 37.45 6.58 -17.60
N LEU A 28 37.81 5.94 -18.72
CA LEU A 28 37.07 6.05 -19.98
C LEU A 28 35.64 5.53 -19.86
N PHE A 29 35.42 4.39 -19.19
CA PHE A 29 34.09 3.87 -18.89
C PHE A 29 33.29 4.86 -18.04
N TYR A 30 33.91 5.43 -17.00
CA TYR A 30 33.27 6.41 -16.12
C TYR A 30 32.91 7.70 -16.86
N PHE A 31 33.80 8.23 -17.71
CA PHE A 31 33.53 9.43 -18.52
C PHE A 31 32.48 9.17 -19.61
N LYS A 32 32.45 7.98 -20.21
CA LYS A 32 31.35 7.58 -21.12
C LYS A 32 30.02 7.50 -20.37
N ASN A 33 30.02 7.08 -19.11
CA ASN A 33 28.83 7.00 -18.28
C ASN A 33 28.39 8.39 -17.74
N LEU A 34 29.31 9.35 -17.60
CA LEU A 34 29.00 10.74 -17.24
C LEU A 34 28.53 11.58 -18.44
N ASN A 35 29.09 11.34 -19.62
CA ASN A 35 28.72 12.05 -20.85
C ASN A 35 27.59 11.36 -21.64
N GLY A 36 27.07 10.23 -21.15
CA GLY A 36 25.87 9.55 -21.67
C GLY A 36 24.56 10.19 -21.24
N SER A 37 24.56 11.51 -21.01
CA SER A 37 23.35 12.31 -20.77
C SER A 37 23.24 13.35 -21.88
N ASP A 38 22.96 12.87 -23.09
CA ASP A 38 22.24 13.70 -24.05
C ASP A 38 20.92 14.09 -23.39
N GLY A 39 20.67 15.41 -23.35
CA GLY A 39 19.46 15.99 -22.82
C GLY A 39 18.22 15.45 -23.54
N GLY A 40 17.64 14.39 -22.99
CA GLY A 40 16.34 13.86 -23.34
C GLY A 40 15.34 14.26 -22.25
N ASN A 41 14.47 15.20 -22.58
CA ASN A 41 13.23 15.45 -21.87
C ASN A 41 12.37 14.15 -21.79
N ALA A 42 11.54 14.09 -20.75
CA ALA A 42 10.38 13.21 -20.55
C ALA A 42 10.59 11.86 -19.82
N ASN A 43 9.97 11.80 -18.63
CA ASN A 43 9.01 10.76 -18.24
C ASN A 43 9.21 9.39 -18.90
N SER A 44 10.10 8.58 -18.35
CA SER A 44 10.08 7.13 -18.58
C SER A 44 10.25 6.43 -17.24
N ILE A 45 9.17 5.78 -16.79
CA ILE A 45 9.18 4.84 -15.68
C ILE A 45 9.76 3.53 -16.24
N PRO A 46 10.77 2.90 -15.60
CA PRO A 46 11.16 1.54 -15.93
C PRO A 46 10.05 0.60 -15.44
N ILE A 47 9.08 0.29 -16.31
CA ILE A 47 8.13 -0.80 -16.07
C ILE A 47 8.94 -2.09 -16.14
N ALA A 48 8.99 -2.82 -15.02
CA ALA A 48 9.60 -4.13 -14.94
C ALA A 48 9.12 -5.01 -16.11
N ASN A 49 10.08 -5.59 -16.82
CA ASN A 49 9.85 -6.51 -17.93
C ASN A 49 9.14 -7.77 -17.41
N GLY A 50 7.80 -7.75 -17.39
CA GLY A 50 7.00 -8.88 -16.93
C GLY A 50 5.50 -8.80 -17.20
N LEU A 51 4.95 -7.65 -17.59
CA LEU A 51 3.49 -7.45 -17.73
C LEU A 51 3.01 -7.02 -19.11
N VAL A 52 3.77 -7.27 -20.19
CA VAL A 52 3.29 -6.98 -21.55
C VAL A 52 3.49 -8.19 -22.46
N GLY A 53 2.84 -9.29 -22.10
CA GLY A 53 2.44 -10.33 -23.05
C GLY A 53 0.99 -10.08 -23.43
N SER A 54 0.75 -9.59 -24.65
CA SER A 54 -0.58 -9.51 -25.29
C SER A 54 -1.50 -8.35 -24.89
N LEU A 55 -1.14 -7.11 -25.25
CA LEU A 55 -2.13 -6.09 -25.60
C LEU A 55 -1.72 -5.42 -26.91
N ASN A 56 -2.63 -5.47 -27.89
CA ASN A 56 -2.43 -5.02 -29.26
C ASN A 56 -1.92 -3.58 -29.32
N ARG A 57 -0.87 -3.37 -30.12
CA ARG A 57 -0.38 -2.06 -30.55
C ARG A 57 -1.49 -1.29 -31.26
N GLY A 58 -2.03 -0.27 -30.61
CA GLY A 58 -2.91 0.70 -31.22
C GLY A 58 -3.43 1.70 -30.20
N ASN A 59 -2.89 2.92 -30.21
CA ASN A 59 -3.32 4.09 -29.42
C ASN A 59 -3.15 4.00 -27.89
N LEU A 60 -1.93 4.25 -27.41
CA LEU A 60 -1.72 4.92 -26.12
C LEU A 60 -1.45 6.41 -26.40
N LEU A 61 -2.51 7.21 -26.42
CA LEU A 61 -2.40 8.67 -26.48
C LEU A 61 -1.88 9.17 -25.13
N ILE A 62 -0.63 9.63 -25.09
CA ILE A 62 -0.12 10.38 -23.94
C ILE A 62 -0.75 11.77 -23.98
N VAL A 63 -1.89 11.92 -23.31
CA VAL A 63 -2.51 13.22 -23.04
C VAL A 63 -1.90 13.76 -21.76
N GLY A 64 -0.96 14.70 -21.90
CA GLY A 64 -0.43 15.48 -20.79
C GLY A 64 -1.50 16.41 -20.23
N GLY A 65 -2.19 15.94 -19.18
CA GLY A 65 -3.20 16.66 -18.40
C GLY A 65 -3.72 15.75 -17.29
N THR A 66 -4.33 16.32 -16.24
CA THR A 66 -4.96 15.54 -15.15
C THR A 66 -5.99 14.53 -15.69
N ASP A 67 -6.64 14.85 -16.82
CA ASP A 67 -7.57 13.96 -17.54
C ASP A 67 -6.91 12.68 -18.10
N GLY A 68 -5.66 12.75 -18.55
CA GLY A 68 -4.95 11.58 -19.07
C GLY A 68 -4.55 10.61 -17.96
N GLN A 69 -4.13 11.15 -16.81
CA GLN A 69 -3.71 10.36 -15.67
C GLN A 69 -4.89 9.74 -14.92
N ASP A 70 -6.01 10.46 -14.81
CA ASP A 70 -7.27 9.93 -14.28
C ASP A 70 -7.78 8.74 -15.11
N LYS A 71 -7.67 8.79 -16.45
CA LYS A 71 -8.02 7.65 -17.32
C LYS A 71 -7.18 6.41 -17.05
N ILE A 72 -5.89 6.58 -16.75
CA ILE A 72 -5.02 5.46 -16.37
C ILE A 72 -5.47 4.87 -15.03
N TYR A 73 -5.73 5.70 -14.03
CA TYR A 73 -6.20 5.23 -12.72
C TYR A 73 -7.57 4.54 -12.82
N GLU A 74 -8.48 5.05 -13.65
CA GLU A 74 -9.76 4.39 -13.92
C GLU A 74 -9.56 2.99 -14.50
N GLN A 75 -8.65 2.82 -15.48
CA GLN A 75 -8.35 1.52 -16.05
C GLN A 75 -7.77 0.54 -15.02
N LEU A 76 -6.89 1.02 -14.14
CA LEU A 76 -6.33 0.21 -13.06
C LEU A 76 -7.41 -0.22 -12.05
N VAL A 77 -8.27 0.71 -11.62
CA VAL A 77 -9.39 0.40 -10.73
C VAL A 77 -10.35 -0.60 -11.38
N LEU A 78 -10.66 -0.44 -12.66
CA LEU A 78 -11.50 -1.39 -13.39
C LEU A 78 -10.83 -2.76 -13.54
N ALA A 79 -9.51 -2.82 -13.70
CA ALA A 79 -8.78 -4.09 -13.72
C ALA A 79 -8.89 -4.82 -12.38
N ASP A 80 -8.73 -4.12 -11.25
CA ASP A 80 -8.92 -4.72 -9.92
C ASP A 80 -10.34 -5.24 -9.73
N LEU A 81 -11.34 -4.43 -10.11
CA LEU A 81 -12.76 -4.81 -9.98
C LEU A 81 -13.12 -6.02 -10.85
N ARG A 82 -12.45 -6.23 -11.97
CA ARG A 82 -12.65 -7.42 -12.82
C ARG A 82 -12.06 -8.70 -12.22
N LYS A 83 -11.05 -8.59 -11.36
CA LYS A 83 -10.52 -9.74 -10.59
C LYS A 83 -11.51 -10.20 -9.53
N GLN A 84 -12.36 -9.30 -9.01
CA GLN A 84 -13.26 -9.62 -7.91
C GLN A 84 -14.37 -10.59 -8.34
N GLU A 85 -14.51 -11.66 -7.56
CA GLU A 85 -15.58 -12.63 -7.70
C GLU A 85 -16.72 -12.31 -6.74
N LYS A 86 -17.94 -12.18 -7.28
CA LYS A 86 -19.12 -11.87 -6.47
C LYS A 86 -19.47 -13.05 -5.56
N GLY A 87 -19.59 -12.80 -4.25
CA GLY A 87 -19.95 -13.83 -3.27
C GLY A 87 -18.76 -14.60 -2.68
N LEU A 88 -17.56 -14.40 -3.23
CA LEU A 88 -16.34 -15.04 -2.73
C LEU A 88 -16.01 -14.49 -1.34
N GLY A 89 -15.85 -15.40 -0.36
CA GLY A 89 -15.51 -15.04 1.03
C GLY A 89 -16.57 -14.21 1.77
N ASP A 90 -17.80 -14.13 1.24
CA ASP A 90 -18.92 -13.46 1.91
C ASP A 90 -19.34 -14.23 3.17
N SER A 91 -19.77 -13.48 4.19
CA SER A 91 -20.12 -14.03 5.51
C SER A 91 -18.98 -14.83 6.16
N GLY A 92 -17.72 -14.54 5.80
CA GLY A 92 -16.55 -15.19 6.38
C GLY A 92 -16.35 -16.64 5.95
N LYS A 93 -16.98 -17.07 4.85
CA LYS A 93 -16.73 -18.41 4.28
C LYS A 93 -15.26 -18.54 3.87
N GLY A 94 -14.64 -19.66 4.24
CA GLY A 94 -13.29 -20.00 3.78
C GLY A 94 -13.23 -20.11 2.26
N VAL A 95 -12.11 -19.68 1.67
CA VAL A 95 -11.89 -19.69 0.23
C VAL A 95 -10.50 -20.25 -0.05
N ASP A 96 -10.47 -21.27 -0.90
CA ASP A 96 -9.24 -21.88 -1.38
C ASP A 96 -9.01 -21.51 -2.85
N LEU A 97 -7.87 -20.88 -3.12
CA LEU A 97 -7.42 -20.63 -4.49
C LEU A 97 -6.97 -21.94 -5.17
N LYS A 98 -6.93 -21.93 -6.51
CA LYS A 98 -6.49 -23.09 -7.32
C LYS A 98 -5.41 -22.68 -8.32
N GLY A 99 -4.58 -23.65 -8.72
CA GLY A 99 -3.53 -23.46 -9.74
C GLY A 99 -2.49 -22.43 -9.33
N GLU A 100 -2.04 -21.62 -10.29
CA GLU A 100 -1.00 -20.60 -10.10
C GLU A 100 -1.36 -19.58 -9.01
N ALA A 101 -2.62 -19.14 -8.94
CA ALA A 101 -3.07 -18.20 -7.91
C ALA A 101 -2.89 -18.76 -6.50
N LYS A 102 -3.05 -20.08 -6.31
CA LYS A 102 -2.79 -20.73 -5.02
C LYS A 102 -1.31 -20.62 -4.64
N GLU A 103 -0.41 -20.92 -5.56
CA GLU A 103 1.03 -20.88 -5.32
C GLU A 103 1.51 -19.46 -5.00
N ILE A 104 0.99 -18.46 -5.73
CA ILE A 104 1.26 -17.04 -5.46
C ILE A 104 0.78 -16.66 -4.06
N GLY A 105 -0.48 -16.99 -3.73
CA GLY A 105 -1.08 -16.67 -2.44
C GLY A 105 -0.37 -17.32 -1.26
N GLU A 106 0.04 -18.59 -1.38
CA GLU A 106 0.81 -19.30 -0.35
C GLU A 106 2.19 -18.67 -0.15
N LYS A 107 2.85 -18.24 -1.23
CA LYS A 107 4.13 -17.52 -1.14
C LYS A 107 3.98 -16.17 -0.43
N GLN A 108 2.96 -15.39 -0.78
CA GLN A 108 2.68 -14.12 -0.11
C GLN A 108 2.38 -14.34 1.37
N LEU A 109 1.54 -15.32 1.69
CA LEU A 109 1.22 -15.71 3.06
C LEU A 109 2.49 -16.04 3.85
N ALA A 110 3.43 -16.79 3.27
CA ALA A 110 4.70 -17.12 3.92
C ALA A 110 5.60 -15.89 4.17
N THR A 111 5.53 -14.86 3.31
CA THR A 111 6.40 -13.68 3.41
C THR A 111 5.85 -12.54 4.26
N ILE A 112 4.55 -12.28 4.18
CA ILE A 112 3.91 -11.09 4.77
C ILE A 112 2.72 -11.46 5.67
N ALA A 113 2.53 -12.75 5.97
CA ALA A 113 1.43 -13.26 6.78
C ALA A 113 0.03 -12.88 6.26
N LEU A 114 -0.08 -12.64 4.94
CA LEU A 114 -1.31 -12.27 4.26
C LEU A 114 -1.33 -12.86 2.85
N ASN A 115 -2.46 -13.48 2.49
CA ASN A 115 -2.73 -13.92 1.12
C ASN A 115 -3.33 -12.74 0.32
N GLU A 116 -2.45 -11.91 -0.22
CA GLU A 116 -2.82 -10.72 -1.00
C GLU A 116 -3.55 -11.09 -2.29
N GLU A 117 -3.13 -12.15 -2.96
CA GLU A 117 -3.73 -12.72 -4.17
C GLU A 117 -5.21 -13.03 -3.91
N LEU A 118 -5.51 -13.80 -2.86
CA LEU A 118 -6.90 -14.08 -2.48
C LEU A 118 -7.67 -12.78 -2.19
N SER A 119 -7.03 -11.85 -1.49
CA SER A 119 -7.64 -10.56 -1.17
C SER A 119 -8.00 -9.76 -2.43
N GLU A 120 -7.28 -9.86 -3.54
CA GLU A 120 -7.65 -9.18 -4.79
C GLU A 120 -8.94 -9.73 -5.43
N HIS A 121 -9.21 -11.03 -5.25
CA HIS A 121 -10.43 -11.69 -5.74
C HIS A 121 -11.65 -11.43 -4.84
N LEU A 122 -11.43 -11.01 -3.59
CA LEU A 122 -12.52 -10.69 -2.66
C LEU A 122 -13.10 -9.30 -2.90
N SER A 123 -14.42 -9.20 -2.91
CA SER A 123 -15.10 -7.90 -3.07
C SER A 123 -14.64 -6.86 -2.04
N TYR A 124 -14.46 -5.62 -2.49
CA TYR A 124 -14.24 -4.48 -1.58
C TYR A 124 -15.43 -4.23 -0.65
N ASN A 125 -16.64 -4.61 -1.05
CA ASN A 125 -17.88 -4.39 -0.31
C ASN A 125 -18.46 -5.69 0.29
N ARG A 126 -17.61 -6.68 0.55
CA ARG A 126 -18.05 -7.97 1.14
C ARG A 126 -18.58 -7.78 2.56
N THR A 127 -19.53 -8.62 2.96
CA THR A 127 -20.10 -8.56 4.33
C THR A 127 -19.38 -9.53 5.26
N PRO A 128 -18.73 -9.07 6.35
CA PRO A 128 -18.13 -9.95 7.35
C PRO A 128 -19.20 -10.67 8.19
N PRO A 129 -18.89 -11.83 8.80
CA PRO A 129 -19.83 -12.52 9.67
C PRO A 129 -20.05 -11.74 10.98
N ASP A 130 -21.26 -11.84 11.53
CA ASP A 130 -21.57 -11.32 12.87
C ASP A 130 -21.41 -12.40 13.95
N GLU A 131 -20.17 -12.54 14.42
CA GLU A 131 -19.77 -13.49 15.48
C GLU A 131 -20.02 -12.95 16.90
N ARG A 132 -20.69 -11.80 17.06
CA ARG A 132 -20.94 -11.22 18.39
C ARG A 132 -21.79 -12.18 19.22
N HIS A 133 -21.42 -12.35 20.50
CA HIS A 133 -22.22 -13.09 21.47
C HIS A 133 -23.68 -12.58 21.49
N PRO A 134 -24.71 -13.44 21.60
CA PRO A 134 -26.12 -13.02 21.57
C PRO A 134 -26.47 -11.90 22.58
N ALA A 135 -25.79 -11.86 23.73
CA ALA A 135 -25.96 -10.78 24.70
C ALA A 135 -25.53 -9.40 24.18
N CYS A 136 -24.51 -9.34 23.31
CA CYS A 136 -24.09 -8.09 22.67
C CYS A 136 -25.11 -7.63 21.62
N LYS A 137 -25.73 -8.57 20.89
CA LYS A 137 -26.75 -8.26 19.88
C LYS A 137 -28.02 -7.63 20.50
N ARG A 138 -28.29 -7.91 21.78
CA ARG A 138 -29.43 -7.35 22.52
C ARG A 138 -29.17 -5.97 23.14
N LYS A 139 -27.94 -5.45 23.10
CA LYS A 139 -27.63 -4.12 23.63
C LYS A 139 -28.13 -3.05 22.67
N THR A 140 -28.97 -2.15 23.18
CA THR A 140 -29.43 -0.96 22.47
C THR A 140 -28.70 0.26 23.02
N TYR A 141 -28.26 1.14 22.13
CA TYR A 141 -27.61 2.40 22.48
C TYR A 141 -28.49 3.54 21.98
N ASP A 142 -28.61 4.61 22.78
CA ASP A 142 -29.27 5.83 22.33
C ASP A 142 -28.34 6.62 21.41
N LEU A 143 -28.59 6.47 20.10
CA LEU A 143 -27.75 7.03 19.06
C LEU A 143 -27.79 8.57 19.04
N ASN A 144 -28.80 9.21 19.63
CA ASN A 144 -28.88 10.67 19.69
C ASN A 144 -27.95 11.28 20.75
N ASN A 145 -27.59 10.47 21.75
CA ASN A 145 -26.74 10.89 22.87
C ASN A 145 -25.29 10.41 22.72
N LEU A 146 -24.97 9.70 21.63
CA LEU A 146 -23.60 9.29 21.34
C LEU A 146 -22.81 10.40 20.63
N PRO A 147 -21.54 10.61 21.00
CA PRO A 147 -20.70 11.59 20.31
C PRO A 147 -20.38 11.13 18.88
N SER A 148 -20.35 12.07 17.95
CA SER A 148 -19.80 11.82 16.62
C SER A 148 -18.32 11.42 16.72
N THR A 149 -17.87 10.50 15.89
CA THR A 149 -16.49 10.02 15.88
C THR A 149 -15.84 10.14 14.49
N SER A 150 -14.56 10.46 14.50
CA SER A 150 -13.68 10.37 13.34
C SER A 150 -12.88 9.07 13.42
N VAL A 151 -12.74 8.38 12.29
CA VAL A 151 -11.94 7.15 12.19
C VAL A 151 -10.62 7.48 11.52
N ILE A 152 -9.50 7.08 12.12
CA ILE A 152 -8.17 7.30 11.56
C ILE A 152 -7.55 5.95 11.24
N ILE A 153 -7.24 5.75 9.96
CA ILE A 153 -6.60 4.54 9.47
C ILE A 153 -5.19 4.93 9.04
N ILE A 154 -4.23 4.38 9.76
CA ILE A 154 -2.81 4.56 9.52
C ILE A 154 -2.35 3.41 8.64
N PHE A 155 -1.65 3.70 7.54
CA PHE A 155 -1.14 2.66 6.65
C PHE A 155 0.29 2.93 6.17
N TYR A 156 1.04 1.85 5.99
CA TYR A 156 2.38 1.83 5.41
C TYR A 156 2.53 0.58 4.55
N ASN A 157 2.64 0.73 3.24
CA ASN A 157 2.77 -0.38 2.29
C ASN A 157 1.70 -1.48 2.44
N GLU A 158 0.51 -1.11 2.88
CA GLU A 158 -0.64 -2.01 2.98
C GLU A 158 -1.07 -2.47 1.57
N PRO A 159 -1.42 -3.75 1.37
CA PRO A 159 -2.06 -4.20 0.14
C PRO A 159 -3.28 -3.36 -0.21
N TYR A 160 -3.36 -2.89 -1.47
CA TYR A 160 -4.38 -1.94 -1.91
C TYR A 160 -5.80 -2.47 -1.64
N SER A 161 -6.05 -3.75 -1.95
CA SER A 161 -7.34 -4.39 -1.76
C SER A 161 -7.79 -4.42 -0.29
N VAL A 162 -6.86 -4.63 0.65
CA VAL A 162 -7.13 -4.68 2.09
C VAL A 162 -7.44 -3.31 2.65
N LEU A 163 -6.66 -2.29 2.27
CA LEU A 163 -6.90 -0.92 2.69
C LEU A 163 -8.27 -0.44 2.22
N VAL A 164 -8.57 -0.60 0.93
CA VAL A 164 -9.85 -0.18 0.34
C VAL A 164 -11.03 -0.91 1.00
N ARG A 165 -10.93 -2.22 1.22
CA ARG A 165 -11.97 -2.99 1.91
C ARG A 165 -12.17 -2.55 3.35
N THR A 166 -11.11 -2.17 4.06
CA THR A 166 -11.20 -1.63 5.42
C THR A 166 -12.02 -0.34 5.43
N VAL A 167 -11.80 0.56 4.46
CA VAL A 167 -12.57 1.80 4.35
C VAL A 167 -14.05 1.52 4.09
N HIS A 168 -14.36 0.61 3.17
CA HIS A 168 -15.75 0.17 2.91
C HIS A 168 -16.39 -0.46 4.14
N SER A 169 -15.67 -1.30 4.88
CA SER A 169 -16.14 -1.90 6.13
C SER A 169 -16.55 -0.83 7.14
N VAL A 170 -15.73 0.21 7.35
CA VAL A 170 -16.07 1.33 8.25
C VAL A 170 -17.31 2.07 7.74
N LEU A 171 -17.39 2.38 6.45
CA LEU A 171 -18.53 3.08 5.85
C LEU A 171 -19.85 2.29 5.99
N ASN A 172 -19.79 0.96 5.90
CA ASN A 172 -20.97 0.10 5.98
C ASN A 172 -21.42 -0.20 7.41
N THR A 173 -20.47 -0.27 8.35
CA THR A 173 -20.76 -0.71 9.73
C THR A 173 -21.00 0.46 10.69
N ALA A 174 -20.42 1.63 10.42
CA ALA A 174 -20.63 2.81 11.25
C ALA A 174 -21.97 3.47 10.92
N ASP A 175 -22.68 3.93 11.96
CA ASP A 175 -23.88 4.76 11.75
C ASP A 175 -23.48 6.08 11.08
N GLY A 176 -24.11 6.38 9.94
CA GLY A 176 -23.80 7.57 9.14
C GLY A 176 -23.96 8.90 9.88
N ARG A 177 -24.78 8.95 10.95
CA ARG A 177 -24.98 10.12 11.83
C ARG A 177 -23.82 10.32 12.79
N LEU A 178 -23.18 9.22 13.22
CA LEU A 178 -22.07 9.24 14.16
C LEU A 178 -20.72 9.32 13.45
N LEU A 179 -20.61 8.80 12.23
CA LEU A 179 -19.37 8.85 11.46
C LEU A 179 -19.17 10.22 10.80
N LYS A 180 -18.32 11.04 11.45
CA LYS A 180 -17.95 12.38 10.98
C LYS A 180 -17.06 12.32 9.75
N GLU A 181 -15.95 11.59 9.83
CA GLU A 181 -14.97 11.46 8.74
C GLU A 181 -14.10 10.21 8.90
N ILE A 182 -13.48 9.78 7.79
CA ILE A 182 -12.42 8.78 7.77
C ILE A 182 -11.14 9.46 7.26
N ILE A 183 -10.07 9.37 8.02
CA ILE A 183 -8.77 9.97 7.68
C ILE A 183 -7.77 8.84 7.45
N LEU A 184 -7.37 8.66 6.20
CA LEU A 184 -6.32 7.72 5.81
C LEU A 184 -4.98 8.44 5.91
N VAL A 185 -4.08 7.96 6.76
CA VAL A 185 -2.77 8.58 7.00
C VAL A 185 -1.68 7.67 6.44
N ASP A 186 -1.03 8.13 5.38
CA ASP A 186 0.10 7.45 4.74
C ASP A 186 1.41 7.77 5.47
N ASP A 187 2.02 6.75 6.09
CA ASP A 187 3.32 6.85 6.77
C ASP A 187 4.51 6.67 5.84
N GLY A 188 4.45 7.29 4.65
CA GLY A 188 5.56 7.22 3.70
C GLY A 188 5.66 5.88 2.96
N SER A 189 4.51 5.28 2.60
CA SER A 189 4.46 4.09 1.76
C SER A 189 5.27 4.27 0.47
N THR A 190 5.92 3.22 0.01
CA THR A 190 6.63 3.16 -1.27
C THR A 190 5.80 2.49 -2.37
N ASN A 191 4.72 1.79 -2.02
CA ASN A 191 3.80 1.21 -3.00
C ASN A 191 3.11 2.32 -3.83
N GLU A 192 3.28 2.26 -5.16
CA GLU A 192 2.71 3.21 -6.12
C GLU A 192 1.18 3.17 -6.20
N GLU A 193 0.56 2.01 -5.97
CA GLU A 193 -0.90 1.88 -5.95
C GLU A 193 -1.53 2.68 -4.81
N LEU A 194 -0.81 2.82 -3.72
CA LEU A 194 -1.24 3.62 -2.59
C LEU A 194 -1.12 5.11 -2.85
N LYS A 195 -0.58 5.58 -3.99
CA LYS A 195 -0.41 7.01 -4.32
C LYS A 195 -1.59 7.54 -5.14
N GLY A 196 -1.35 7.93 -6.38
CA GLY A 196 -2.37 8.57 -7.22
C GLY A 196 -3.59 7.68 -7.49
N LYS A 197 -3.40 6.35 -7.59
CA LYS A 197 -4.52 5.39 -7.74
C LYS A 197 -5.45 5.41 -6.53
N LEU A 198 -4.91 5.41 -5.31
CA LEU A 198 -5.71 5.55 -4.08
C LEU A 198 -6.42 6.90 -4.02
N ASP A 199 -5.72 8.00 -4.31
CA ASP A 199 -6.32 9.35 -4.29
C ASP A 199 -7.47 9.47 -5.31
N TYR A 200 -7.30 8.89 -6.50
CA TYR A 200 -8.33 8.78 -7.52
C TYR A 200 -9.54 7.97 -7.04
N TYR A 201 -9.31 6.79 -6.45
CA TYR A 201 -10.38 5.94 -5.94
C TYR A 201 -11.17 6.61 -4.81
N VAL A 202 -10.48 7.22 -3.85
CA VAL A 202 -11.13 7.94 -2.73
C VAL A 202 -11.99 9.08 -3.27
N ARG A 203 -11.50 9.83 -4.24
CA ARG A 203 -12.24 10.96 -4.84
C ARG A 203 -13.45 10.53 -5.66
N THR A 204 -13.38 9.39 -6.36
CA THR A 204 -14.40 8.99 -7.35
C THR A 204 -15.38 7.95 -6.84
N ARG A 205 -14.98 7.08 -5.90
CA ARG A 205 -15.79 5.94 -5.44
C ARG A 205 -16.25 6.04 -3.99
N LEU A 206 -15.67 6.94 -3.20
CA LEU A 206 -16.00 7.07 -1.77
C LEU A 206 -16.70 8.41 -1.46
N PRO A 207 -17.46 8.48 -0.35
CA PRO A 207 -18.07 9.74 0.08
C PRO A 207 -17.01 10.80 0.44
N SER A 208 -17.37 12.07 0.29
CA SER A 208 -16.49 13.23 0.55
C SER A 208 -15.95 13.33 1.99
N LYS A 209 -16.51 12.56 2.93
CA LYS A 209 -16.02 12.45 4.31
C LYS A 209 -14.75 11.60 4.45
N VAL A 210 -14.31 10.91 3.39
CA VAL A 210 -13.05 10.15 3.38
C VAL A 210 -11.93 11.03 2.83
N LYS A 211 -10.84 11.17 3.57
CA LYS A 211 -9.71 12.04 3.23
C LYS A 211 -8.39 11.29 3.35
N VAL A 212 -7.46 11.59 2.46
CA VAL A 212 -6.10 11.06 2.52
C VAL A 212 -5.14 12.16 2.97
N LEU A 213 -4.34 11.85 3.99
CA LEU A 213 -3.25 12.68 4.49
C LEU A 213 -1.93 11.97 4.22
N ARG A 214 -1.07 12.64 3.46
CA ARG A 214 0.27 12.12 3.15
C ARG A 214 1.30 12.77 4.07
N GLN A 215 2.23 11.99 4.61
CA GLN A 215 3.41 12.55 5.25
C GLN A 215 4.19 13.38 4.22
N ARG A 216 4.41 14.67 4.51
CA ARG A 216 5.31 15.50 3.70
C ARG A 216 6.74 15.06 3.97
N ASN A 217 7.43 14.55 2.94
CA ASN A 217 8.89 14.54 2.92
C ASN A 217 9.38 15.98 2.71
N SER A 218 9.22 16.84 3.72
CA SER A 218 9.83 18.17 3.73
C SER A 218 11.27 18.05 4.24
N PRO A 219 12.29 18.51 3.48
CA PRO A 219 13.68 18.56 3.95
C PRO A 219 13.87 19.42 5.20
N ILE A 220 12.91 20.32 5.47
CA ILE A 220 12.88 21.19 6.65
C ILE A 220 12.12 20.46 7.76
N LYS A 221 12.88 20.07 8.79
CA LYS A 221 12.47 19.33 10.00
C LYS A 221 11.21 19.90 10.66
N GLY A 222 10.42 19.00 11.27
CA GLY A 222 10.03 19.22 12.65
C GLY A 222 8.68 18.70 13.16
N ARG A 223 7.73 18.31 12.29
CA ARG A 223 6.45 17.76 12.79
C ARG A 223 6.01 16.49 12.04
N PRO A 224 6.04 15.31 12.70
CA PRO A 224 5.46 14.09 12.16
C PRO A 224 3.97 14.29 11.87
N SER A 225 3.45 13.69 10.79
CA SER A 225 2.01 13.69 10.46
C SER A 225 1.15 13.23 11.65
N TRP A 226 1.68 12.29 12.44
CA TRP A 226 1.11 11.80 13.70
C TRP A 226 0.74 12.88 14.72
N VAL A 227 1.43 14.02 14.74
CA VAL A 227 1.12 15.12 15.67
C VAL A 227 -0.24 15.75 15.35
N ALA A 228 -0.65 15.75 14.08
CA ALA A 228 -2.01 16.16 13.69
C ALA A 228 -3.05 15.12 14.10
N VAL A 229 -2.69 13.83 14.08
CA VAL A 229 -3.55 12.69 14.45
C VAL A 229 -3.87 12.66 15.95
N ARG A 230 -2.96 13.13 16.81
CA ARG A 230 -3.14 13.16 18.29
C ARG A 230 -4.35 13.97 18.78
N ARG A 231 -4.98 14.77 17.92
CA ARG A 231 -6.16 15.58 18.27
C ARG A 231 -7.48 14.82 18.21
N TYR A 232 -7.49 13.59 17.71
CA TYR A 232 -8.70 12.83 17.46
C TYR A 232 -8.83 11.62 18.40
N PRO A 233 -10.04 11.27 18.85
CA PRO A 233 -10.28 10.00 19.53
C PRO A 233 -9.91 8.85 18.59
N ILE A 234 -8.95 8.03 18.99
CA ILE A 234 -8.47 6.91 18.15
C ILE A 234 -9.44 5.74 18.31
N ILE A 235 -10.29 5.52 17.31
CA ILE A 235 -10.96 4.23 17.15
C ILE A 235 -10.00 3.27 16.46
N ARG A 236 -9.65 2.18 17.13
CA ARG A 236 -8.94 1.06 16.53
C ARG A 236 -9.88 0.33 15.58
N VAL A 237 -9.63 0.43 14.28
CA VAL A 237 -10.31 -0.39 13.27
C VAL A 237 -9.58 -1.72 13.17
N ARG A 238 -10.32 -2.83 13.31
CA ARG A 238 -9.79 -4.15 12.98
C ARG A 238 -9.67 -4.23 11.46
N LEU A 239 -8.46 -4.38 10.97
CA LEU A 239 -8.17 -4.53 9.54
C LEU A 239 -8.75 -5.86 9.02
N SER A 240 -9.13 -5.89 7.74
CA SER A 240 -9.87 -7.03 7.18
C SER A 240 -9.04 -8.32 7.02
N TYR A 241 -7.74 -8.33 7.32
CA TYR A 241 -6.91 -9.54 7.25
C TYR A 241 -7.17 -10.51 8.40
N GLU A 242 -7.78 -10.06 9.49
CA GLU A 242 -8.00 -10.89 10.68
C GLU A 242 -9.27 -11.73 10.50
N SER A 243 -9.19 -12.78 9.68
CA SER A 243 -10.12 -13.91 9.81
C SER A 243 -9.71 -14.69 11.05
N SER A 244 -10.56 -14.59 12.08
CA SER A 244 -10.40 -15.17 13.41
C SER A 244 -9.92 -16.63 13.39
N GLU A 245 -8.66 -16.86 13.77
CA GLU A 245 -8.35 -17.92 14.71
C GLU A 245 -7.81 -17.22 15.97
N GLU A 246 -8.56 -17.34 17.06
CA GLU A 246 -8.27 -16.84 18.42
C GLU A 246 -8.39 -15.32 18.71
N GLY A 247 -9.10 -14.99 19.80
CA GLY A 247 -8.83 -13.76 20.57
C GLY A 247 -9.76 -12.57 20.34
N GLN A 248 -10.80 -12.50 21.16
CA GLN A 248 -11.77 -11.42 21.27
C GLN A 248 -11.13 -10.08 21.70
N VAL A 249 -11.32 -8.99 20.93
CA VAL A 249 -10.98 -7.62 21.37
C VAL A 249 -12.24 -6.99 21.99
N PRO A 250 -12.16 -6.43 23.22
CA PRO A 250 -13.32 -5.89 23.91
C PRO A 250 -13.82 -4.57 23.30
N ALA A 251 -15.12 -4.30 23.48
CA ALA A 251 -15.78 -3.07 23.06
C ALA A 251 -15.22 -1.84 23.80
N THR A 252 -14.46 -0.99 23.11
CA THR A 252 -13.70 0.12 23.72
C THR A 252 -14.45 1.45 23.85
N LEU A 253 -15.79 1.49 23.75
CA LEU A 253 -16.55 2.76 23.89
C LEU A 253 -17.62 2.72 24.98
N GLY A 254 -17.38 1.97 26.06
CA GLY A 254 -18.25 1.96 27.24
C GLY A 254 -17.54 2.54 28.47
N GLY A 255 -17.30 3.85 28.49
CA GLY A 255 -16.92 4.53 29.73
C GLY A 255 -18.11 4.49 30.69
N LYS A 256 -17.98 3.76 31.80
CA LYS A 256 -18.89 3.89 32.94
C LYS A 256 -18.61 5.24 33.61
N SER A 257 -19.58 6.15 33.55
CA SER A 257 -19.71 7.20 34.56
C SER A 257 -20.26 6.55 35.82
N ASN A 258 -19.46 6.52 36.89
CA ASN A 258 -19.94 6.41 38.27
C ASN A 258 -19.71 7.76 38.92
#